data_AF-A0A974YZ16-F1
#
_entry.id   AF-A0A974YZ16-F1
#
_cell.length_a   1.000
_cell.length_b   1.000
_cell.length_c   1.000
_cell.angle_alpha   90.00
_cell.angle_beta   90.00
_cell.angle_gamma   90.00
#
_symmetry.space_group_name_H-M   'P 1'
#
loop_
_entity.id
_entity.type
_entity.pdbx_description
1 polymer ?
#
loop_
_entity_poly.entity_id
_entity_poly.type
_entity_poly.pdbx_seq_one_letter_code
_entity_poly.pdbx_strand_id
1 'polypeptide(L)' 'MEYEILIEGEIAVNWQMEFEGFIFSTINQASDRKFTRMVGTLKDQSALFGILARIGNLNLTLCALRKLK' A
#
# COMPACT_ATOMS: atom_id res chain seq x y z
N MET A 1 4.34 11.94 -8.19
CA MET A 1 4.63 10.69 -8.94
C MET A 1 3.63 9.65 -8.50
N GLU A 2 3.08 8.90 -9.44
CA GLU A 2 2.08 7.87 -9.13
C GLU A 2 2.77 6.53 -8.83
N TYR A 3 2.34 5.88 -7.75
CA TYR A 3 2.87 4.60 -7.32
C TYR A 3 1.75 3.57 -7.13
N GLU A 4 2.10 2.32 -7.42
CA GLU A 4 1.34 1.14 -7.03
C GLU A 4 2.17 0.34 -6.02
N ILE A 5 1.54 -0.03 -4.90
CA ILE A 5 2.12 -0.85 -3.85
C ILE A 5 1.22 -2.07 -3.66
N LEU A 6 1.81 -3.26 -3.62
CA LEU A 6 1.14 -4.50 -3.29
C LEU A 6 1.67 -5.03 -1.97
N ILE A 7 0.76 -5.38 -1.07
CA ILE A 7 1.07 -5.84 0.28
C ILE A 7 0.35 -7.17 0.51
N GLU A 8 1.00 -8.13 1.14
CA GLU A 8 0.35 -9.34 1.68
C GLU A 8 -0.26 -8.99 3.05
N GLY A 9 -1.56 -9.22 3.18
CA GLY A 9 -2.40 -8.78 4.28
C GLY A 9 -3.52 -7.82 3.86
N GLU A 10 -4.33 -7.44 4.83
CA GLU A 10 -5.50 -6.57 4.63
C GLU A 10 -5.32 -5.26 5.40
N ILE A 11 -5.36 -4.14 4.69
CA ILE A 11 -5.51 -2.81 5.28
C ILE A 11 -6.94 -2.38 5.07
N ALA A 12 -7.66 -2.16 6.16
CA ALA A 12 -9.04 -1.74 6.11
C ALA A 12 -9.18 -0.35 5.46
N VAL A 13 -10.27 -0.13 4.71
CA VAL A 13 -10.52 1.11 3.94
C VAL A 13 -10.50 2.37 4.82
N ASN A 14 -10.88 2.26 6.10
CA ASN A 14 -10.86 3.40 7.04
C ASN A 14 -9.45 3.92 7.35
N TRP A 15 -8.39 3.16 7.01
CA TRP A 15 -7.00 3.63 7.15
C TRP A 15 -6.55 4.49 5.97
N GLN A 16 -7.34 4.71 4.91
CA GLN A 16 -6.93 5.51 3.75
C GLN A 16 -6.42 6.92 4.12
N MET A 17 -6.98 7.54 5.16
CA MET A 17 -6.54 8.85 5.63
C MET A 17 -5.11 8.85 6.20
N GLU A 18 -4.65 7.71 6.73
CA GLU A 18 -3.32 7.53 7.31
C GLU A 18 -2.23 7.28 6.26
N PHE A 19 -2.62 7.06 5.00
CA PHE A 19 -1.74 6.75 3.88
C PHE A 19 -1.84 7.80 2.76
N GLU A 20 -1.79 9.09 3.12
CA GLU A 20 -1.55 10.21 2.20
C GLU A 20 -2.40 10.24 0.90
N GLY A 21 -3.64 9.74 0.95
CA GLY A 21 -4.54 9.73 -0.22
C GLY A 21 -4.34 8.55 -1.19
N PHE A 22 -3.68 7.47 -0.75
CA PHE A 22 -3.74 6.20 -1.47
C PHE A 22 -5.16 5.62 -1.47
N ILE A 23 -5.59 5.16 -2.64
CA ILE A 23 -6.81 4.36 -2.78
C ILE A 23 -6.45 2.89 -2.58
N PHE A 24 -7.25 2.19 -1.79
CA PHE A 24 -7.04 0.79 -1.46
C PHE A 24 -8.04 -0.10 -2.21
N SER A 25 -7.57 -1.26 -2.64
CA SER A 25 -8.43 -2.38 -2.99
C SER A 25 -7.89 -3.68 -2.41
N THR A 26 -8.78 -4.46 -1.80
CA THR A 26 -8.47 -5.80 -1.33
C THR A 26 -8.53 -6.77 -2.50
N ILE A 27 -7.48 -7.57 -2.66
CA ILE A 27 -7.39 -8.64 -3.64
C ILE A 27 -7.40 -9.95 -2.86
N ASN A 28 -8.45 -10.75 -3.06
CA ASN A 28 -8.54 -12.09 -2.50
C ASN A 28 -7.95 -13.09 -3.49
N GLN A 29 -6.99 -13.90 -3.05
CA GLN A 29 -6.49 -15.03 -3.83
C GLN A 29 -7.18 -16.33 -3.40
N ALA A 30 -7.16 -17.34 -4.28
CA ALA A 30 -7.76 -18.66 -4.03
C ALA A 30 -7.15 -19.41 -2.83
N SER A 31 -5.99 -18.96 -2.33
CA SER A 31 -5.22 -19.57 -1.24
C SER A 31 -5.58 -19.05 0.16
N ASP A 32 -6.73 -18.39 0.33
CA ASP A 32 -7.14 -17.66 1.56
C ASP A 32 -6.19 -16.53 1.97
N ARG A 33 -5.23 -16.21 1.09
CA ARG A 33 -4.35 -15.05 1.25
C ARG A 33 -5.05 -13.81 0.76
N LYS A 34 -5.01 -12.77 1.59
CA LYS A 34 -5.47 -11.44 1.25
C LYS A 34 -4.28 -10.58 0.88
N PHE A 35 -4.50 -9.71 -0.09
CA PHE A 35 -3.54 -8.69 -0.48
C PHE A 35 -4.24 -7.34 -0.50
N THR A 36 -3.48 -6.29 -0.18
CA THR A 36 -3.92 -4.92 -0.32
C THR A 36 -3.13 -4.29 -1.46
N ARG A 37 -3.85 -3.82 -2.48
CA ARG A 37 -3.29 -2.97 -3.52
C ARG A 37 -3.55 -1.51 -3.15
N MET A 38 -2.51 -0.71 -3.13
CA MET A 38 -2.57 0.73 -2.89
C MET A 38 -2.12 1.45 -4.16
N VAL A 39 -2.93 2.36 -4.69
CA VAL A 39 -2.55 3.25 -5.80
C VAL A 39 -2.77 4.70 -5.39
N GLY A 40 -1.76 5.54 -5.62
CA GLY A 40 -1.80 6.92 -5.17
C GLY A 40 -0.66 7.77 -5.70
N THR A 41 -0.85 9.09 -5.64
CA THR A 41 0.18 10.06 -6.00
C THR A 41 0.89 10.55 -4.76
N LEU A 42 2.22 10.45 -4.77
CA LEU A 42 3.07 10.97 -3.71
C LEU A 42 3.74 12.28 -4.14
N LYS A 43 3.83 13.21 -3.18
CA LYS A 43 4.43 14.55 -3.37
C LYS A 43 5.94 14.48 -3.52
N ASP A 44 6.59 13.63 -2.72
CA ASP A 44 8.03 13.48 -2.70
C ASP A 44 8.45 12.05 -2.31
N GLN A 45 9.77 11.83 -2.24
CA GLN A 45 10.36 10.55 -1.88
C GLN A 45 10.25 10.25 -0.37
N SER A 46 10.19 11.28 0.48
CA SER A 46 10.05 11.13 1.93
C SER A 46 8.70 10.52 2.29
N ALA A 47 7.63 10.97 1.61
CA ALA A 47 6.30 10.39 1.73
C ALA A 47 6.30 8.89 1.39
N LEU A 48 6.99 8.49 0.32
CA LEU A 48 7.12 7.07 -0.05
C LEU A 48 7.81 6.28 1.07
N PHE A 49 8.93 6.77 1.59
CA PHE A 49 9.63 6.11 2.70
C PHE A 49 8.77 6.02 3.96
N GLY A 50 7.99 7.06 4.28
CA GLY A 50 7.05 7.03 5.41
C GLY A 50 6.01 5.93 5.28
N ILE A 51 5.45 5.75 4.08
CA ILE A 51 4.48 4.68 3.77
C ILE A 51 5.13 3.30 3.91
N LEU A 52 6.32 3.09 3.33
CA LEU A 52 7.03 1.81 3.41
C LEU A 52 7.42 1.46 4.86
N ALA A 53 7.85 2.46 5.63
CA ALA A 53 8.14 2.27 7.06
C ALA A 53 6.88 1.91 7.85
N ARG A 54 5.73 2.54 7.56
CA ARG A 54 4.45 2.20 8.19
C ARG A 54 4.03 0.77 7.90
N ILE A 55 4.18 0.31 6.65
CA ILE A 55 3.92 -1.09 6.27
C ILE A 55 4.77 -2.05 7.11
N GLY A 56 6.08 -1.78 7.22
CA GLY A 56 6.98 -2.57 8.05
C GLY A 56 6.61 -2.57 9.54
N ASN A 57 6.23 -1.40 10.08
CA ASN A 57 5.81 -1.27 11.48
C ASN A 57 4.49 -1.99 11.78
N LEU A 58 3.64 -2.21 10.78
CA LEU A 58 2.42 -3.01 10.90
C LEU A 58 2.68 -4.51 10.71
N ASN A 59 3.93 -4.91 10.55
CA ASN A 59 4.34 -6.28 10.26
C ASN A 59 3.64 -6.85 9.01
N LEU A 60 3.40 -5.98 8.01
CA LEU A 60 2.85 -6.34 6.72
C LEU A 60 3.99 -6.52 5.71
N THR A 61 3.83 -7.48 4.80
CA THR A 61 4.87 -7.79 3.81
C THR A 61 4.66 -6.99 2.54
N LEU A 62 5.65 -6.17 2.17
CA LEU A 62 5.70 -5.53 0.86
C LEU A 62 5.99 -6.58 -0.22
N CYS A 63 5.03 -6.82 -1.10
CA CYS A 63 5.19 -7.77 -2.22
C CYS A 63 5.69 -7.09 -3.49
N ALA A 64 5.23 -5.88 -3.78
CA ALA A 64 5.65 -5.14 -4.96
C ALA A 64 5.55 -3.63 -4.75
N LEU A 65 6.45 -2.89 -5.39
CA LEU A 65 6.43 -1.44 -5.53
C LEU A 65 6.69 -1.08 -7.00
N ARG A 66 5.81 -0.29 -7.60
CA ARG A 66 5.93 0.15 -9.00
C ARG A 66 5.69 1.66 -9.08
N LYS A 67 6.54 2.33 -9.84
CA LYS A 67 6.31 3.72 -10.27
C LYS A 67 5.55 3.69 -11.60
N LEU A 68 4.38 4.30 -11.65
CA LEU A 68 3.50 4.25 -12.82
C LEU A 68 3.77 5.42 -13.78
N LYS A 69 3.83 6.66 -13.27
CA LYS A 69 4.18 7.88 -14.02
C LYS A 69 4.86 8.93 -13.13
#